data_AF-A0A537WE05-F1
#
_entry.id   AF-A0A537WE05-F1
#
_cell.length_a   1.000
_cell.length_b   1.000
_cell.length_c   1.000
_cell.angle_alpha   90.00
_cell.angle_beta   90.00
_cell.angle_gamma   90.00
#
_symmetry.space_group_name_H-M   'P 1'
#
loop_
_entity.id
_entity.type
_entity.pdbx_description
1 polymer ?
#
loop_
_entity_poly.entity_id
_entity_poly.type
_entity_poly.pdbx_seq_one_letter_code
_entity_poly.pdbx_strand_id
1 'polypeptide(L)'
;MYDEVPPGETCHQDVSPYLRIEVRFESGAGFDRAFRYCGGGTCDGVFTSTDLDGDGRHELAIDVGPGAAAAFVEFFRVDPGGIHPLIIPGPDDRPFVKPGPAILGGGFDSASQSPVECRIRSDGARELVSIHAEATGNPSTDPWLVHRTTMVLQGDQLVVTSTSEKTEPWTTTSGSMFVNDCT
;
A
#
# COMPACT_ATOMS: atom_id res chain seq x y z
N MET A 1 21.42 15.58 9.93
CA MET A 1 21.35 15.83 8.47
C MET A 1 20.48 14.70 7.98
N TYR A 2 19.20 14.98 7.74
CA TYR A 2 18.21 13.94 7.47
C TYR A 2 18.20 13.72 5.95
N ASP A 3 18.38 12.49 5.52
CA ASP A 3 18.27 12.13 4.11
C ASP A 3 16.81 12.29 3.70
N GLU A 4 16.55 13.24 2.80
CA GLU A 4 15.26 13.30 2.09
C GLU A 4 15.16 12.02 1.26
N VAL A 5 14.25 11.14 1.63
CA VAL A 5 13.97 9.93 0.85
C VAL A 5 13.18 10.36 -0.39
N PRO A 6 13.70 10.12 -1.61
CA PRO A 6 13.02 10.50 -2.83
C PRO A 6 11.62 9.88 -2.92
N PRO A 7 10.66 10.54 -3.60
CA PRO A 7 9.37 9.94 -3.89
C PRO A 7 9.57 8.58 -4.59
N GLY A 8 8.97 7.52 -4.03
CA GLY A 8 9.13 6.15 -4.54
C GLY A 8 10.18 5.29 -3.82
N GLU A 9 11.03 5.87 -2.96
CA GLU A 9 12.01 5.11 -2.16
C GLU A 9 11.48 4.78 -0.75
N THR A 10 11.84 3.59 -0.25
CA THR A 10 11.46 3.08 1.08
C THR A 10 12.34 3.70 2.16
N CYS A 11 11.72 4.30 3.18
CA CYS A 11 12.41 4.68 4.41
C CYS A 11 12.73 3.40 5.20
N HIS A 12 13.87 2.77 4.93
CA HIS A 12 14.34 1.66 5.76
C HIS A 12 14.70 2.17 7.16
N GLN A 13 13.89 1.81 8.16
CA GLN A 13 14.19 2.07 9.57
C GLN A 13 14.51 0.77 10.31
N ASP A 14 15.43 0.88 11.26
CA ASP A 14 15.90 -0.23 12.09
C ASP A 14 14.74 -0.99 12.73
N VAL A 15 14.71 -2.29 12.44
CA VAL A 15 13.78 -3.31 12.92
C VAL A 15 13.74 -3.28 14.45
N SER A 16 12.79 -2.54 15.02
CA SER A 16 12.68 -2.29 16.45
C SER A 16 11.21 -2.31 16.86
N PRO A 17 10.86 -2.77 18.08
CA PRO A 17 9.47 -2.93 18.54
C PRO A 17 8.63 -1.64 18.62
N TYR A 18 9.16 -0.50 18.16
CA TYR A 18 8.48 0.77 18.06
C TYR A 18 8.98 1.50 16.80
N LEU A 19 8.31 1.29 15.66
CA LEU A 19 8.50 2.14 14.49
C LEU A 19 8.38 3.60 14.94
N ARG A 20 9.38 4.45 14.68
CA ARG A 20 9.31 5.88 15.03
C ARG A 20 9.07 6.70 13.78
N ILE A 21 7.92 7.36 13.74
CA ILE A 21 7.50 8.14 12.59
C ILE A 21 7.75 9.60 12.92
N GLU A 22 8.59 10.23 12.10
CA GLU A 22 8.77 11.67 12.06
C GLU A 22 7.95 12.22 10.89
N VAL A 23 7.02 13.14 11.19
CA VAL A 23 6.22 13.85 10.19
C VAL A 23 6.54 15.34 10.29
N ARG A 24 6.78 15.97 9.15
CA ARG A 24 6.94 17.42 9.01
C ARG A 24 5.89 17.95 8.06
N PHE A 25 5.13 18.93 8.51
CA PHE A 25 4.14 19.63 7.70
C PHE A 25 4.73 20.90 7.12
N GLU A 26 4.22 21.35 5.96
CA GLU A 26 4.63 22.63 5.35
C GLU A 26 4.42 23.83 6.26
N SER A 27 3.46 23.74 7.19
CA SER A 27 3.23 24.73 8.24
C SER A 27 4.41 24.89 9.22
N GLY A 28 5.43 24.03 9.13
CA GLY A 28 6.54 23.94 10.08
C GLY A 28 6.20 23.14 11.35
N ALA A 29 4.95 22.72 11.51
CA ALA A 29 4.56 21.79 12.55
C ALA A 29 5.11 20.39 12.24
N GLY A 30 5.26 19.57 13.27
CA GLY A 30 5.66 18.18 13.09
C GLY A 30 5.50 17.39 14.36
N PHE A 31 5.60 16.07 14.23
CA PHE A 31 5.70 15.18 15.37
C PHE A 31 6.69 14.06 15.08
N ASP A 32 7.48 13.72 16.09
CA ASP A 32 8.29 12.51 16.16
C ASP A 32 7.71 11.67 17.31
N ARG A 33 7.08 10.55 16.96
CA ARG A 33 6.45 9.66 17.95
C ARG A 33 6.69 8.21 17.60
N ALA A 34 6.74 7.38 18.66
CA ALA A 34 6.60 5.95 18.50
C ALA A 34 5.21 5.64 17.94
N PHE A 35 5.18 4.99 16.80
CA PHE A 35 4.00 4.44 16.18
C PHE A 35 3.79 3.02 16.68
N ARG A 36 2.59 2.76 17.22
CA ARG A 36 2.28 1.54 17.97
C ARG A 36 1.05 0.81 17.43
N TYR A 37 0.50 1.29 16.31
CA TYR A 37 -0.77 0.81 15.78
C TYR A 37 -0.55 0.29 14.36
N CYS A 38 -0.63 -1.02 14.17
CA CYS A 38 -0.72 -1.65 12.86
C CYS A 38 -1.83 -2.70 12.96
N GLY A 39 -2.97 -2.42 12.34
CA GLY A 39 -4.11 -3.33 12.31
C GLY A 39 -3.79 -4.63 11.56
N GLY A 40 -2.87 -4.57 10.59
CA GLY A 40 -2.39 -5.72 9.84
C GLY A 40 -1.35 -6.61 10.54
N GLY A 41 -0.83 -6.21 11.70
CA GLY A 41 0.14 -7.01 12.46
C GLY A 41 1.32 -6.20 13.00
N THR A 42 2.53 -6.75 12.92
CA THR A 42 3.77 -6.03 13.24
C THR A 42 4.05 -4.97 12.18
N CYS A 43 4.53 -3.80 12.60
CA CYS A 43 4.96 -2.74 11.69
C CYS A 43 6.43 -3.00 11.31
N ASP A 44 6.70 -3.25 10.04
CA ASP A 44 8.02 -3.71 9.57
C ASP A 44 8.80 -2.63 8.82
N GLY A 45 8.13 -1.62 8.26
CA GLY A 45 8.78 -0.52 7.53
C GLY A 45 7.81 0.55 7.02
N VAL A 46 8.32 1.71 6.62
CA VAL A 46 7.53 2.78 6.00
C VAL A 46 7.93 2.91 4.54
N PHE A 47 6.98 2.77 3.63
CA PHE A 47 7.29 2.83 2.21
C PHE A 47 7.49 4.25 1.71
N THR A 48 6.65 5.22 2.09
CA THR A 48 6.76 6.63 1.64
C THR A 48 5.55 7.47 2.11
N SER A 49 5.63 8.80 1.92
CA SER A 49 4.48 9.72 1.90
C SER A 49 3.98 9.88 0.44
N THR A 50 2.77 9.43 0.12
CA THR A 50 2.20 9.47 -1.25
C THR A 50 0.86 10.19 -1.26
N ASP A 51 0.66 11.11 -2.19
CA ASP A 51 -0.64 11.78 -2.38
C ASP A 51 -1.55 10.85 -3.19
N LEU A 52 -2.49 10.16 -2.53
CA LEU A 52 -3.30 9.10 -3.14
C LEU A 52 -4.59 9.63 -3.78
N ASP A 53 -5.05 10.84 -3.44
CA ASP A 53 -6.26 11.44 -4.01
C ASP A 53 -6.01 12.71 -4.84
N GLY A 54 -4.79 13.23 -4.85
CA GLY A 54 -4.43 14.42 -5.61
C GLY A 54 -4.77 15.72 -4.87
N ASP A 55 -5.07 15.66 -3.58
CA ASP A 55 -5.45 16.84 -2.79
C ASP A 55 -4.25 17.63 -2.25
N GLY A 56 -3.02 17.15 -2.53
CA GLY A 56 -1.76 17.74 -2.09
C GLY A 56 -1.39 17.38 -0.65
N ARG A 57 -2.17 16.53 0.04
CA ARG A 57 -1.82 15.92 1.31
C ARG A 57 -1.35 14.50 1.04
N HIS A 58 -0.23 14.15 1.66
CA HIS A 58 0.31 12.81 1.50
C HIS A 58 -0.27 11.87 2.55
N GLU A 59 -0.70 10.70 2.10
CA GLU A 59 -0.99 9.54 2.91
C GLU A 59 0.29 8.77 3.19
N LEU A 60 0.25 7.99 4.26
CA LEU A 60 1.35 7.16 4.69
C LEU A 60 1.04 5.69 4.40
N ALA A 61 1.97 5.02 3.71
CA ALA A 61 1.92 3.57 3.47
C ALA A 61 2.95 2.85 4.36
N ILE A 62 2.50 1.89 5.15
CA ILE A 62 3.33 1.15 6.12
C ILE A 62 3.29 -0.34 5.78
N ASP A 63 4.46 -0.99 5.78
CA ASP A 63 4.60 -2.45 5.76
C ASP A 63 4.09 -3.04 7.07
N VAL A 64 3.10 -3.91 6.97
CA VAL A 64 2.49 -4.59 8.10
C VAL A 64 2.35 -6.08 7.84
N GLY A 65 2.41 -6.85 8.93
CA GLY A 65 2.15 -8.30 8.90
C GLY A 65 3.37 -9.11 9.30
N PRO A 66 3.30 -10.44 9.18
CA PRO A 66 4.31 -11.35 9.73
C PRO A 66 5.65 -11.37 8.98
N GLY A 67 5.78 -10.56 7.92
CA GLY A 67 6.91 -10.60 7.00
C GLY A 67 7.02 -11.90 6.20
N ALA A 68 8.07 -12.01 5.39
CA ALA A 68 8.40 -13.15 4.54
C ALA A 68 7.39 -13.44 3.40
N ALA A 69 6.56 -14.48 3.53
CA ALA A 69 5.69 -14.97 2.45
C ALA A 69 4.30 -14.29 2.41
N ALA A 70 3.98 -13.48 3.42
CA ALA A 70 2.79 -12.65 3.44
C ALA A 70 3.20 -11.24 3.85
N ALA A 71 3.05 -10.30 2.91
CA ALA A 71 3.40 -8.92 3.10
C ALA A 71 2.15 -8.07 2.82
N PHE A 72 1.82 -7.16 3.74
CA PHE A 72 0.68 -6.26 3.58
C PHE A 72 1.10 -4.81 3.72
N VAL A 73 0.35 -3.93 3.08
CA VAL A 73 0.47 -2.47 3.21
C VAL A 73 -0.77 -1.95 3.92
N GLU A 74 -0.59 -1.25 5.02
CA GLU A 74 -1.66 -0.48 5.66
C GLU A 74 -1.50 1.01 5.33
N PHE A 75 -2.61 1.65 4.96
CA PHE A 75 -2.64 3.06 4.55
C PHE A 75 -3.24 3.95 5.63
N PHE A 76 -2.65 5.12 5.83
CA PHE A 76 -3.03 6.08 6.87
C PHE A 76 -3.15 7.50 6.32
N ARG A 77 -4.15 8.25 6.79
CA ARG A 77 -4.18 9.70 6.69
C ARG A 77 -3.27 10.30 7.76
N VAL A 78 -2.53 11.34 7.39
CA VAL A 78 -1.69 12.10 8.31
C VAL A 78 -2.20 13.55 8.37
N ASP A 79 -2.52 14.01 9.58
CA ASP A 79 -2.97 15.37 9.82
C ASP A 79 -2.37 15.92 11.14
N PRO A 80 -2.53 17.23 11.44
CA PRO A 80 -2.01 17.79 12.69
C PRO A 80 -2.57 17.15 13.97
N GLY A 81 -3.70 16.45 13.89
CA GLY A 81 -4.31 15.68 14.97
C GLY A 81 -3.72 14.28 15.14
N GLY A 82 -3.04 13.72 14.14
CA GLY A 82 -2.32 12.45 14.24
C GLY A 82 -2.25 11.63 12.96
N ILE A 83 -2.02 10.33 13.14
CA ILE A 83 -2.02 9.31 12.08
C ILE A 83 -3.28 8.47 12.28
N HIS A 84 -4.13 8.39 11.27
CA HIS A 84 -5.41 7.68 11.33
C HIS A 84 -5.49 6.65 10.21
N PRO A 85 -5.92 5.40 10.48
CA PRO A 85 -6.04 4.40 9.43
C PRO A 85 -7.11 4.83 8.42
N LEU A 86 -6.81 4.68 7.13
CA LEU A 86 -7.83 4.74 6.09
C LEU A 86 -8.73 3.51 6.21
N ILE A 87 -9.96 3.63 5.70
CA ILE A 87 -10.94 2.54 5.75
C ILE A 87 -11.40 2.11 4.37
N ILE A 88 -11.74 0.83 4.24
CA ILE A 88 -12.49 0.27 3.13
C ILE A 88 -13.95 0.13 3.61
N PRO A 89 -14.87 0.99 3.14
CA PRO A 89 -16.22 1.11 3.71
C PRO A 89 -17.17 -0.02 3.29
N GLY A 90 -16.86 -0.73 2.20
CA GLY A 90 -17.75 -1.71 1.56
C GLY A 90 -18.71 -1.07 0.53
N PRO A 91 -19.26 -1.85 -0.43
CA PRO A 91 -18.94 -3.24 -0.71
C PRO A 91 -17.48 -3.42 -1.12
N ASP A 92 -16.93 -4.55 -0.71
CA ASP A 92 -15.55 -4.99 -0.90
C ASP A 92 -15.46 -6.09 -1.96
N ASP A 93 -14.24 -6.40 -2.38
CA ASP A 93 -13.95 -7.35 -3.45
C ASP A 93 -13.45 -8.68 -2.88
N ARG A 94 -14.34 -9.46 -2.27
CA ARG A 94 -13.96 -10.73 -1.62
C ARG A 94 -13.60 -11.81 -2.65
N PRO A 95 -12.60 -12.68 -2.34
CA PRO A 95 -11.84 -12.74 -1.08
C PRO A 95 -10.63 -11.80 -1.00
N PHE A 96 -10.37 -11.01 -2.05
CA PHE A 96 -9.12 -10.25 -2.24
C PHE A 96 -9.04 -8.99 -1.38
N VAL A 97 -10.17 -8.33 -1.14
CA VAL A 97 -10.29 -7.13 -0.31
C VAL A 97 -11.47 -7.29 0.65
N LYS A 98 -11.33 -6.79 1.88
CA LYS A 98 -12.37 -6.81 2.92
C LYS A 98 -12.64 -5.43 3.51
N PRO A 99 -13.83 -5.13 4.08
CA PRO A 99 -14.10 -3.86 4.71
C PRO A 99 -13.36 -3.77 6.05
N GLY A 100 -13.09 -2.55 6.50
CA GLY A 100 -12.33 -2.28 7.72
C GLY A 100 -11.09 -1.43 7.43
N PRO A 101 -10.01 -1.52 8.23
CA PRO A 101 -8.77 -0.83 7.93
C PRO A 101 -8.25 -1.17 6.53
N ALA A 102 -7.74 -0.18 5.83
CA ALA A 102 -7.19 -0.28 4.48
C ALA A 102 -5.86 -1.05 4.48
N ILE A 103 -5.96 -2.38 4.58
CA ILE A 103 -4.84 -3.30 4.56
C ILE A 103 -4.92 -4.10 3.26
N LEU A 104 -3.96 -3.90 2.38
CA LEU A 104 -3.90 -4.50 1.04
C LEU A 104 -2.63 -5.34 0.89
N GLY A 105 -2.62 -6.27 -0.05
CA GLY A 105 -1.50 -7.17 -0.29
C GLY A 105 -1.80 -8.60 0.13
N GLY A 106 -0.78 -9.37 0.53
CA GLY A 106 -0.93 -10.76 0.92
C GLY A 106 0.21 -11.64 0.43
N GLY A 107 -0.15 -12.75 -0.23
CA GLY A 107 0.79 -13.81 -0.58
C GLY A 107 1.89 -13.32 -1.52
N PHE A 108 3.14 -13.49 -1.09
CA PHE A 108 4.38 -13.21 -1.80
C PHE A 108 5.29 -14.44 -1.74
N ASP A 109 4.98 -15.44 -2.56
CA ASP A 109 5.77 -16.66 -2.74
C ASP A 109 5.92 -17.04 -4.22
N SER A 110 6.52 -18.19 -4.52
CA SER A 110 6.77 -18.61 -5.91
C SER A 110 5.50 -18.82 -6.75
N ALA A 111 4.33 -18.97 -6.13
CA ALA A 111 3.06 -19.27 -6.77
C ALA A 111 1.98 -18.18 -6.55
N SER A 112 2.20 -17.25 -5.63
CA SER A 112 1.30 -16.12 -5.33
C SER A 112 2.07 -14.81 -5.22
N GLN A 113 1.59 -13.76 -5.87
CA GLN A 113 2.13 -12.40 -5.79
C GLN A 113 1.00 -11.41 -5.56
N SER A 114 1.09 -10.56 -4.53
CA SER A 114 0.01 -9.62 -4.20
C SER A 114 0.50 -8.17 -4.02
N PRO A 115 1.13 -7.54 -5.03
CA PRO A 115 1.59 -6.16 -4.92
C PRO A 115 0.43 -5.16 -4.89
N VAL A 116 0.75 -3.95 -4.43
CA VAL A 116 -0.14 -2.79 -4.48
C VAL A 116 0.55 -1.68 -5.27
N GLU A 117 -0.15 -1.16 -6.28
CA GLU A 117 0.36 -0.11 -7.15
C GLU A 117 -0.48 1.16 -6.99
N CYS A 118 0.17 2.32 -6.96
CA CYS A 118 -0.52 3.60 -7.12
C CYS A 118 -0.31 4.13 -8.54
N ARG A 119 -1.38 4.52 -9.24
CA ARG A 119 -1.36 4.93 -10.65
C ARG A 119 -2.03 6.29 -10.83
N ILE A 120 -1.53 7.06 -11.80
CA ILE A 120 -2.17 8.29 -12.27
C ILE A 120 -2.83 8.03 -13.63
N ARG A 121 -4.13 8.30 -13.74
CA ARG A 121 -4.90 8.19 -14.98
C ARG A 121 -4.63 9.36 -15.91
N SER A 122 -5.02 9.21 -17.17
CA SER A 122 -4.89 10.26 -18.19
C SER A 122 -5.63 11.57 -17.87
N ASP A 123 -6.67 11.49 -17.02
CA ASP A 123 -7.44 12.65 -16.54
C ASP A 123 -6.85 13.25 -15.25
N GLY A 124 -5.70 12.75 -14.77
CA GLY A 124 -5.04 13.17 -13.55
C GLY A 124 -5.61 12.52 -12.28
N ALA A 125 -6.67 11.71 -12.38
CA ALA A 125 -7.20 10.99 -11.23
C ALA A 125 -6.22 9.91 -10.76
N ARG A 126 -6.10 9.76 -9.45
CA ARG A 126 -5.21 8.78 -8.83
C ARG A 126 -6.00 7.55 -8.39
N GLU A 127 -5.42 6.38 -8.60
CA GLU A 127 -6.04 5.09 -8.27
C GLU A 127 -5.01 4.17 -7.59
N LEU A 128 -5.47 3.48 -6.55
CA LEU A 128 -4.75 2.35 -5.97
C LEU A 128 -5.25 1.06 -6.60
N VAL A 129 -4.34 0.19 -7.01
CA VAL A 129 -4.65 -1.11 -7.59
C VAL A 129 -4.04 -2.19 -6.69
N SER A 130 -4.90 -2.89 -5.96
CA SER A 130 -4.51 -4.12 -5.28
C SER A 130 -4.53 -5.25 -6.30
N ILE A 131 -3.43 -5.99 -6.37
CA ILE A 131 -3.27 -7.06 -7.34
C ILE A 131 -3.13 -8.36 -6.57
N HIS A 132 -3.73 -9.41 -7.11
CA HIS A 132 -3.55 -10.77 -6.62
C HIS A 132 -3.32 -11.67 -7.83
N ALA A 133 -2.09 -12.17 -7.96
CA ALA A 133 -1.66 -12.99 -9.07
C ALA A 133 -1.29 -14.39 -8.57
N GLU A 134 -1.93 -15.43 -9.12
CA GLU A 134 -1.64 -16.83 -8.82
C GLU A 134 -1.15 -17.58 -10.07
N ALA A 135 -0.15 -18.44 -9.89
CA ALA A 135 0.37 -19.26 -10.98
C ALA A 135 -0.67 -20.31 -11.41
N THR A 136 -0.98 -20.38 -12.71
CA THR A 136 -1.93 -21.39 -13.24
C THR A 136 -1.29 -22.78 -13.43
N GLY A 137 0.02 -22.86 -13.30
CA GLY A 137 0.84 -24.04 -13.58
C GLY A 137 2.28 -23.79 -13.19
N ASN A 138 3.22 -23.99 -14.11
CA ASN A 138 4.62 -23.65 -13.90
C ASN A 138 4.80 -22.11 -13.90
N PRO A 139 5.17 -21.48 -12.77
CA PRO A 139 5.25 -20.02 -12.64
C PRO A 139 6.26 -19.36 -13.60
N SER A 140 7.21 -20.13 -14.13
CA SER A 140 8.26 -19.64 -15.04
C SER A 140 7.84 -19.62 -16.51
N THR A 141 6.80 -20.36 -16.90
CA THR A 141 6.44 -20.58 -18.31
C THR A 141 4.98 -20.39 -18.62
N ASP A 142 4.11 -20.65 -17.65
CA ASP A 142 2.66 -20.56 -17.82
C ASP A 142 2.17 -19.17 -17.40
N PRO A 143 1.07 -18.68 -17.98
CA PRO A 143 0.49 -17.41 -17.56
C PRO A 143 -0.06 -17.50 -16.14
N TRP A 144 -0.29 -16.35 -15.53
CA TRP A 144 -0.84 -16.24 -14.19
C TRP A 144 -2.30 -15.80 -14.26
N LEU A 145 -3.10 -16.24 -13.30
CA LEU A 145 -4.43 -15.68 -13.06
C LEU A 145 -4.25 -14.42 -12.22
N VAL A 146 -4.57 -13.26 -12.79
CA VAL A 146 -4.36 -11.95 -12.18
C VAL A 146 -5.71 -11.30 -11.92
N HIS A 147 -6.04 -11.18 -10.65
CA HIS A 147 -7.14 -10.38 -10.14
C HIS A 147 -6.66 -8.99 -9.74
N ARG A 148 -7.44 -7.96 -10.06
CA ARG A 148 -7.13 -6.56 -9.74
C ARG A 148 -8.35 -5.90 -9.14
N THR A 149 -8.16 -5.25 -8.00
CA THR A 149 -9.15 -4.39 -7.35
C THR A 149 -8.66 -2.96 -7.44
N THR A 150 -9.36 -2.13 -8.21
CA THR A 150 -9.07 -0.69 -8.32
C THR A 150 -9.88 0.08 -7.28
N MET A 151 -9.21 0.98 -6.58
CA MET A 151 -9.75 1.80 -5.51
C MET A 151 -9.36 3.27 -5.71
N VAL A 152 -10.24 4.17 -5.27
CA VAL A 152 -9.98 5.61 -5.21
C VAL A 152 -10.15 6.09 -3.78
N LEU A 153 -9.25 6.96 -3.33
CA LEU A 153 -9.38 7.60 -2.04
C LEU A 153 -10.42 8.74 -2.10
N GLN A 154 -11.41 8.69 -1.21
CA GLN A 154 -12.46 9.69 -1.04
C GLN A 154 -12.56 10.06 0.44
N GLY A 155 -11.98 11.20 0.82
CA GLY A 155 -11.80 11.54 2.23
C GLY A 155 -10.90 10.51 2.90
N ASP A 156 -11.39 9.81 3.93
CA ASP A 156 -10.62 8.76 4.62
C ASP A 156 -10.97 7.35 4.13
N GLN A 157 -11.62 7.23 2.97
CA GLN A 157 -12.17 5.97 2.48
C GLN A 157 -11.51 5.53 1.16
N LEU A 158 -10.91 4.34 1.13
CA LEU A 158 -10.56 3.66 -0.11
C LEU A 158 -11.78 2.93 -0.65
N VAL A 159 -12.42 3.53 -1.66
CA VAL A 159 -13.64 3.03 -2.27
C VAL A 159 -13.27 2.17 -3.48
N VAL A 160 -13.75 0.92 -3.50
CA VAL A 160 -13.60 0.03 -4.66
C VAL A 160 -14.42 0.60 -5.83
N THR A 161 -13.76 0.87 -6.96
CA THR A 161 -14.38 1.44 -8.15
C THR A 161 -14.53 0.42 -9.27
N SER A 162 -13.63 -0.56 -9.36
CA SER A 162 -13.73 -1.65 -10.34
C SER A 162 -12.90 -2.85 -9.92
N THR A 163 -13.25 -4.00 -10.51
CA THR A 163 -12.52 -5.25 -10.34
C THR A 163 -12.31 -5.88 -11.71
N SER A 164 -11.23 -6.62 -11.89
CA SER A 164 -10.97 -7.33 -13.14
C SER A 164 -10.14 -8.58 -12.90
N GLU A 165 -10.44 -9.64 -13.64
CA GLU A 165 -9.66 -10.87 -13.63
C GLU A 165 -9.21 -11.21 -15.06
N LYS A 166 -7.92 -11.54 -15.23
CA LYS A 166 -7.35 -11.91 -16.52
C LYS A 166 -6.26 -12.95 -16.35
N THR A 167 -6.13 -13.82 -17.36
CA THR A 167 -4.95 -14.66 -17.51
C THR A 167 -3.92 -13.92 -18.36
N GLU A 168 -2.77 -13.59 -17.79
CA GLU A 168 -1.73 -12.81 -18.46
C GLU A 168 -0.32 -13.28 -18.10
N PRO A 169 0.69 -13.04 -18.95
CA PRO A 169 2.08 -13.19 -18.55
C PRO A 169 2.35 -12.30 -17.34
N TRP A 170 2.89 -12.88 -16.27
CA TRP A 170 3.29 -12.13 -15.09
C TRP A 170 4.81 -12.16 -15.00
N THR A 171 5.43 -11.01 -15.21
CA THR A 171 6.81 -10.82 -14.78
C THR A 171 6.75 -10.55 -13.29
N THR A 172 7.36 -11.41 -12.47
CA THR A 172 7.56 -11.15 -11.05
C THR A 172 8.07 -9.72 -10.90
N THR A 173 7.27 -8.84 -10.30
CA THR A 173 7.75 -7.53 -9.86
C THR A 173 8.75 -7.81 -8.77
N SER A 174 10.01 -7.93 -9.15
CA SER A 174 11.11 -8.22 -8.25
C SER A 174 11.19 -7.12 -7.20
N GLY A 175 10.69 -7.42 -6.00
CA GLY A 175 11.18 -6.87 -4.74
C GLY A 175 10.33 -5.82 -4.03
N SER A 176 9.35 -5.18 -4.69
CA SER A 176 8.57 -4.10 -4.04
C SER A 176 7.11 -4.50 -3.86
N MET A 177 6.70 -4.68 -2.61
CA MET A 177 5.28 -4.93 -2.24
C MET A 177 4.39 -3.73 -2.60
N PHE A 178 4.92 -2.52 -2.44
CA PHE A 178 4.25 -1.28 -2.80
C PHE A 178 5.06 -0.56 -3.87
N VAL A 179 4.42 -0.24 -4.99
CA VAL A 179 5.01 0.57 -6.06
C VAL A 179 4.33 1.94 -6.03
N ASN A 180 5.08 2.95 -5.59
CA ASN A 180 4.58 4.31 -5.51
C ASN A 180 4.92 5.09 -6.80
N ASP A 181 4.01 5.06 -7.78
CA ASP A 181 4.07 5.89 -8.98
C ASP A 181 3.06 7.05 -8.96
N CYS A 182 2.55 7.41 -7.78
CA CYS A 182 1.64 8.54 -7.58
C CYS A 182 2.40 9.86 -7.36
N THR A 183 3.46 10.11 -8.10
CA THR A 183 4.31 11.31 -7.93
C THR A 183 4.35 12.16 -9.17
#